data_AF-A0A6M0G513-F1
#
_entry.id   AF-A0A6M0G513-F1
#
_cell.length_a   1.000
_cell.length_b   1.000
_cell.length_c   1.000
_cell.angle_alpha   90.00
_cell.angle_beta   90.00
_cell.angle_gamma   90.00
#
_symmetry.space_group_name_H-M   'P 1'
#
loop_
_entity.id
_entity.type
_entity.pdbx_description
1 polymer ?
#
loop_
_entity_poly.entity_id
_entity_poly.type
_entity_poly.pdbx_seq_one_letter_code
_entity_poly.pdbx_strand_id
1 'polypeptide(L)'
;MNLTKDYNEQQLEQIIKDHIVKEFMYNKSDVLLSNDLPLIKEGIIDSMGIFQLINFIEQQFGFTLNPEEVSRKNFQTINAIKSFVITKLQ
;
A
#
# COMPACT_ATOMS: atom_id res chain seq x y z
N MET A 1 2.74 -8.22 -21.32
CA MET A 1 2.63 -8.06 -19.86
C MET A 1 1.17 -7.76 -19.56
N ASN A 2 0.37 -8.80 -19.31
CA ASN A 2 -1.06 -8.62 -19.02
C ASN A 2 -1.24 -8.62 -17.50
N LEU A 3 -1.19 -7.43 -16.92
CA LEU A 3 -1.53 -7.20 -15.52
C LEU A 3 -2.81 -6.39 -15.52
N THR A 4 -3.95 -7.09 -15.62
CA THR A 4 -5.32 -6.53 -15.59
C THR A 4 -5.65 -5.45 -16.62
N LYS A 5 -6.94 -5.15 -16.82
CA LYS A 5 -7.38 -4.22 -17.87
C LYS A 5 -7.01 -2.75 -17.61
N ASP A 6 -6.55 -2.40 -16.40
CA ASP A 6 -6.53 -0.99 -15.96
C ASP A 6 -5.21 -0.50 -15.30
N TYR A 7 -4.33 -1.36 -14.75
CA TYR A 7 -3.12 -0.92 -14.02
C TYR A 7 -1.87 -1.77 -14.28
N ASN A 8 -0.74 -1.14 -14.61
CA ASN A 8 0.60 -1.77 -14.59
C ASN A 8 1.29 -1.63 -13.21
N GLU A 9 2.38 -2.37 -12.97
CA GLU A 9 3.08 -2.37 -11.67
C GLU A 9 3.59 -0.99 -11.24
N GLN A 10 4.05 -0.16 -12.18
CA GLN A 10 4.52 1.19 -11.87
C GLN A 10 3.37 2.09 -11.43
N GLN A 11 2.21 1.97 -12.07
CA GLN A 11 1.00 2.70 -11.67
C GLN A 11 0.54 2.28 -10.28
N LEU A 12 0.50 0.98 -9.98
CA LEU A 12 0.16 0.48 -8.65
C LEU A 12 1.10 1.05 -7.58
N GLU A 13 2.41 0.99 -7.85
CA GLU A 13 3.42 1.53 -6.95
C GLU A 13 3.22 3.02 -6.67
N GLN A 14 3.00 3.81 -7.73
CA GLN A 14 2.85 5.25 -7.60
C GLN A 14 1.59 5.61 -6.82
N ILE A 15 0.45 4.95 -7.11
CA ILE A 15 -0.82 5.16 -6.40
C ILE A 15 -0.65 4.88 -4.89
N ILE A 16 0.03 3.78 -4.54
CA ILE A 16 0.28 3.42 -3.14
C ILE A 16 1.21 4.44 -2.46
N LYS A 17 2.30 4.84 -3.14
CA LYS A 17 3.23 5.86 -2.64
C LYS A 17 2.55 7.20 -2.40
N ASP A 18 1.78 7.69 -3.36
CA ASP A 18 1.12 8.98 -3.30
C ASP A 18 0.16 9.04 -2.11
N HIS A 19 -0.61 7.97 -1.89
CA HIS A 19 -1.48 7.86 -0.73
C HIS A 19 -0.68 7.89 0.59
N ILE A 20 0.41 7.13 0.67
CA ILE A 20 1.22 7.08 1.90
C ILE A 20 1.87 8.42 2.20
N VAL A 21 2.41 9.10 1.18
CA VAL A 21 3.00 10.44 1.34
C VAL A 21 1.94 11.42 1.84
N LYS A 22 0.76 11.42 1.21
CA LYS A 22 -0.33 12.34 1.50
C LYS A 22 -0.92 12.15 2.90
N GLU A 23 -1.18 10.90 3.29
CA GLU A 23 -1.92 10.61 4.53
C GLU A 23 -1.00 10.36 5.74
N PHE A 24 0.23 9.90 5.54
CA PHE A 24 1.10 9.42 6.63
C PHE A 24 2.44 10.16 6.77
N MET A 25 2.87 10.94 5.77
CA MET A 25 4.19 11.59 5.77
C MET A 25 4.17 13.12 5.82
N TYR A 26 3.02 13.76 6.10
CA TYR A 26 2.89 15.23 6.18
C TYR A 26 3.95 15.92 7.07
N ASN A 27 4.41 15.25 8.14
CA ASN A 27 5.45 15.76 9.05
C ASN A 27 6.80 15.02 8.96
N LYS A 28 7.04 14.27 7.88
CA LYS A 28 8.23 13.43 7.67
C LYS A 28 8.93 13.77 6.36
N SER A 29 9.08 15.05 6.06
CA SER A 29 9.69 15.55 4.81
C SER A 29 11.14 15.10 4.58
N ASP A 30 11.86 14.74 5.64
CA ASP A 30 13.26 14.29 5.56
C ASP A 30 13.40 12.76 5.34
N VAL A 31 12.28 12.02 5.37
CA VAL A 31 12.30 10.57 5.20
C VAL A 31 12.10 10.23 3.72
N LEU A 32 13.09 9.56 3.12
CA LEU A 32 12.97 9.04 1.77
C LEU A 32 12.09 7.78 1.76
N LEU A 33 10.91 7.85 1.13
CA LEU A 33 10.02 6.71 0.95
C LEU A 33 10.55 5.76 -0.16
N SER A 34 11.43 4.84 0.23
CA SER A 34 11.88 3.75 -0.65
C SER A 34 10.88 2.59 -0.65
N ASN A 35 10.96 1.73 -1.67
CA ASN A 35 10.01 0.61 -1.83
C ASN A 35 10.12 -0.46 -0.75
N ASP A 36 11.29 -0.54 -0.10
CA ASP A 36 11.63 -1.52 0.93
C ASP A 36 11.68 -0.90 2.33
N LEU A 37 11.30 0.38 2.47
CA LEU A 37 11.24 1.07 3.75
C LEU A 37 10.24 0.36 4.68
N PRO A 38 10.65 -0.03 5.91
CA PRO A 38 9.77 -0.67 6.88
C PRO A 38 8.73 0.29 7.48
N LEU A 39 7.61 0.50 6.80
CA LEU A 39 6.60 1.55 7.10
C LEU A 39 6.12 1.54 8.57
N ILE A 40 5.87 0.35 9.12
CA ILE A 40 5.39 0.19 10.50
C ILE A 40 6.53 0.39 11.51
N LYS A 41 7.72 -0.10 11.19
CA LYS A 41 8.90 -0.01 12.07
C LYS A 41 9.41 1.43 12.20
N GLU A 42 9.36 2.18 11.10
CA GLU A 42 9.72 3.60 11.05
C GLU A 42 8.61 4.52 11.60
N GLY A 43 7.49 3.96 12.06
CA GLY A 43 6.37 4.73 12.61
C GLY A 43 5.69 5.64 11.58
N ILE A 44 5.78 5.28 10.29
CA ILE A 44 5.03 5.95 9.21
C ILE A 44 3.58 5.50 9.28
N ILE A 45 3.34 4.19 9.42
CA ILE A 45 2.01 3.61 9.54
C ILE A 45 1.86 2.95 10.90
N ASP A 46 0.80 3.30 11.63
CA ASP A 46 0.40 2.64 12.86
C ASP A 46 -0.76 1.63 12.63
N SER A 47 -1.27 1.04 13.71
CA SER A 47 -2.37 0.08 13.62
C SER A 47 -3.66 0.67 13.01
N MET A 48 -3.94 1.96 13.22
CA MET A 48 -5.11 2.63 12.65
C MET A 48 -4.89 3.00 11.18
N GLY A 49 -3.67 3.40 10.83
CA GLY A 49 -3.24 3.67 9.46
C GLY A 49 -3.35 2.44 8.56
N ILE A 50 -3.15 1.22 9.10
CA ILE A 50 -3.38 -0.01 8.34
C ILE A 50 -4.85 -0.11 7.88
N PHE A 51 -5.82 0.19 8.74
CA PHE A 51 -7.24 0.15 8.36
C PHE A 51 -7.59 1.23 7.32
N GLN A 52 -7.00 2.42 7.44
CA GLN A 52 -7.18 3.49 6.45
C GLN A 52 -6.60 3.09 5.09
N LEU A 53 -5.42 2.47 5.08
CA LEU A 53 -4.76 1.99 3.87
C LEU A 53 -5.54 0.83 3.22
N ILE A 54 -6.09 -0.09 4.02
CA ILE A 54 -6.99 -1.15 3.52
C ILE A 54 -8.19 -0.53 2.81
N ASN A 55 -8.89 0.39 3.46
CA ASN A 55 -10.06 1.04 2.87
C ASN A 55 -9.69 1.81 1.59
N PHE A 56 -8.55 2.49 1.56
CA PHE A 56 -8.06 3.14 0.34
C PHE A 56 -7.84 2.14 -0.79
N ILE A 57 -7.14 1.03 -0.52
CA ILE A 57 -6.86 -0.01 -1.52
C ILE A 57 -8.17 -0.59 -2.08
N GLU A 58 -9.12 -0.92 -1.22
CA GLU A 58 -10.40 -1.49 -1.62
C GLU A 58 -11.20 -0.53 -2.52
N GLN A 59 -11.29 0.74 -2.12
CA GLN A 59 -11.99 1.78 -2.90
C GLN A 59 -11.27 2.07 -4.22
N GLN A 60 -9.93 2.13 -4.21
CA GLN A 60 -9.17 2.57 -5.37
C GLN A 60 -9.04 1.49 -6.45
N PHE A 61 -9.01 0.23 -6.04
CA PHE A 61 -8.82 -0.91 -6.96
C PHE A 61 -10.10 -1.74 -7.16
N GLY A 62 -11.19 -1.41 -6.47
CA GLY A 62 -12.52 -1.98 -6.74
C GLY A 62 -12.68 -3.42 -6.28
N PHE A 63 -11.99 -3.82 -5.21
CA PHE A 63 -12.13 -5.15 -4.59
C PHE A 63 -12.26 -5.04 -3.07
N THR A 64 -12.63 -6.15 -2.42
CA THR A 64 -12.70 -6.25 -0.95
C THR A 64 -11.64 -7.24 -0.46
N LEU A 65 -10.98 -6.91 0.64
CA LEU A 65 -10.00 -7.75 1.31
C LEU A 65 -10.68 -8.56 2.41
N ASN A 66 -10.46 -9.88 2.42
CA ASN A 66 -10.90 -10.70 3.55
C ASN A 66 -10.00 -10.40 4.76
N PRO A 67 -10.56 -10.10 5.96
CA PRO A 67 -9.78 -9.90 7.18
C PRO A 67 -8.78 -11.02 7.51
N GLU A 68 -9.06 -12.26 7.11
CA GLU A 68 -8.17 -13.41 7.33
C GLU A 68 -6.89 -13.35 6.48
N GLU A 69 -6.94 -12.67 5.33
CA GLU A 69 -5.82 -12.52 4.41
C GLU A 69 -4.94 -11.30 4.74
N VAL A 70 -5.52 -10.35 5.48
CA VAL A 70 -4.88 -9.12 5.92
C VAL A 70 -3.90 -9.44 7.06
N SER A 71 -2.61 -9.35 6.76
CA SER A 71 -1.56 -9.52 7.76
C SER A 71 -0.61 -8.32 7.78
N ARG A 72 0.03 -8.06 8.93
CA ARG A 72 1.06 -7.00 9.05
C ARG A 72 2.18 -7.14 8.02
N LYS A 73 2.47 -8.35 7.52
CA LYS A 73 3.50 -8.59 6.50
C LYS A 73 3.11 -7.95 5.15
N ASN A 74 1.82 -7.94 4.81
CA ASN A 74 1.34 -7.35 3.56
C ASN A 74 1.53 -5.83 3.53
N PHE A 75 1.64 -5.19 4.70
CA PHE A 75 1.75 -3.73 4.85
C PHE A 75 3.12 -3.29 5.37
N GLN A 76 4.13 -4.18 5.32
CA GLN A 76 5.45 -3.90 5.85
C GLN A 76 6.22 -2.87 5.01
N THR A 77 6.08 -2.95 3.69
CA THR A 77 6.78 -2.11 2.70
C THR A 77 5.87 -1.84 1.50
N ILE A 78 6.22 -0.86 0.66
CA ILE A 78 5.50 -0.59 -0.60
C ILE A 78 5.49 -1.83 -1.49
N ASN A 79 6.62 -2.54 -1.59
CA ASN A 79 6.72 -3.76 -2.38
C ASN A 79 5.78 -4.86 -1.87
N ALA A 80 5.62 -5.01 -0.55
CA ALA A 80 4.70 -5.97 0.04
C ALA A 80 3.24 -5.63 -0.29
N ILE A 81 2.87 -4.34 -0.16
CA ILE A 81 1.52 -3.86 -0.45
C ILE A 81 1.22 -4.06 -1.94
N LYS A 82 2.12 -3.63 -2.82
CA LYS A 82 1.99 -3.79 -4.28
C LYS A 82 1.81 -5.26 -4.65
N SER A 83 2.65 -6.14 -4.11
CA SER A 83 2.56 -7.58 -4.37
C SER A 83 1.21 -8.14 -3.94
N PHE A 84 0.71 -7.73 -2.76
CA PHE A 84 -0.59 -8.14 -2.26
C PHE A 84 -1.75 -7.61 -3.12
N VAL A 85 -1.68 -6.37 -3.60
CA VAL A 85 -2.69 -5.81 -4.53
C VAL A 85 -2.69 -6.57 -5.85
N ILE A 86 -1.52 -6.90 -6.40
CA ILE A 86 -1.40 -7.67 -7.64
C ILE A 86 -2.09 -9.03 -7.53
N THR A 87 -1.95 -9.75 -6.40
CA THR A 87 -2.63 -11.04 -6.24
C THR A 87 -4.15 -10.95 -6.13
N LYS A 88 -4.69 -9.76 -5.83
CA LYS A 88 -6.14 -9.50 -5.75
C LYS A 88 -6.76 -9.05 -7.06
N LEU A 89 -5.93 -8.54 -7.96
CA LEU A 89 -6.34 -8.06 -9.28
C LEU A 89 -6.35 -9.18 -10.33
N GLN A 90 -5.66 -10.30 -10.08
CA GLN A 90 -5.66 -11.50 -10.92
C GLN A 90 -6.96 -12.29 -10.81
#